data_AF-A0A8B8BCL1-F1
#
_entry.id   AF-A0A8B8BCL1-F1
#
_cell.length_a   1.000
_cell.length_b   1.000
_cell.length_c   1.000
_cell.angle_alpha   90.00
_cell.angle_beta   90.00
_cell.angle_gamma   90.00
#
_symmetry.space_group_name_H-M   'P 1'
#
loop_
_entity.id
_entity.type
_entity.pdbx_description
1 polymer ?
#
loop_
_entity_poly.entity_id
_entity_poly.type
_entity_poly.pdbx_seq_one_letter_code
_entity_poly.pdbx_strand_id
1 'polypeptide(L)'
;MLLVLEASHFRGGTISWKPTGNGHEVRFSFKLGWTYGNGPGCTPSHVGQLVMGMNTSYWQCTSGCNGTVNLANVNYICTGASRVDNWEQGENTFTYTFPGNGPYTVDVQYGCQVSIRIPVVDDDGDDVRCRWSVGSECVSICNALPSAHLDSNTCTISFPANHTISGIYAVAVSMEDFPKSTINIGSKIYTPSNKLSTVSLQFLVTTPSVFGNCNDKPRFISPTPAQGATTQADILRNFQLSFYVNDTRRITKIDITSPAGMTYTSPQTVPSKPGSVFVTTTWIPQQNQVGIHIVCALAEDSLGYIIQI
;
A
#
# COMPACT_ATOMS: atom_id res chain seq x y z
N MET A 1 -10.16 -27.71 13.72
CA MET A 1 -11.13 -27.65 12.62
C MET A 1 -10.57 -26.66 11.60
N LEU A 2 -9.88 -27.16 10.59
CA LEU A 2 -9.23 -26.34 9.55
C LEU A 2 -10.31 -25.83 8.61
N LEU A 3 -10.50 -24.51 8.54
CA LEU A 3 -11.25 -23.88 7.45
C LEU A 3 -10.23 -23.59 6.35
N VAL A 4 -10.14 -24.52 5.40
CA VAL A 4 -9.51 -24.28 4.10
C VAL A 4 -10.43 -23.30 3.37
N LEU A 5 -9.97 -22.08 3.12
CA LEU A 5 -10.60 -21.18 2.15
C LEU A 5 -10.34 -21.73 0.75
N GLU A 6 -11.16 -22.68 0.31
CA GLU A 6 -11.30 -22.96 -1.12
C GLU A 6 -12.01 -21.77 -1.76
N ALA A 7 -11.27 -20.87 -2.41
CA ALA A 7 -11.86 -19.99 -3.40
C ALA A 7 -12.27 -20.85 -4.61
N SER A 8 -13.50 -21.36 -4.63
CA SER A 8 -14.01 -22.26 -5.67
C SER A 8 -13.99 -21.67 -7.09
N HIS A 9 -13.86 -20.33 -7.21
CA HIS A 9 -14.02 -19.61 -8.47
C HIS A 9 -12.85 -18.69 -8.85
N PHE A 10 -12.30 -17.90 -7.92
CA PHE A 10 -11.17 -17.00 -8.22
C PHE A 10 -9.84 -17.68 -7.89
N ARG A 11 -8.93 -17.77 -8.86
CA ARG A 11 -7.63 -18.45 -8.69
C ARG A 11 -6.48 -17.49 -8.38
N GLY A 12 -6.67 -16.18 -8.55
CA GLY A 12 -5.65 -15.15 -8.27
C GLY A 12 -5.43 -14.21 -9.43
N GLY A 13 -4.57 -13.21 -9.25
CA GLY A 13 -4.26 -12.23 -10.28
C GLY A 13 -3.21 -11.21 -9.87
N THR A 14 -2.84 -10.35 -10.81
CA THR A 14 -1.92 -9.23 -10.61
C THR A 14 -2.54 -7.94 -11.13
N ILE A 15 -2.15 -6.82 -10.54
CA ILE A 15 -2.44 -5.48 -11.02
C ILE A 15 -1.21 -4.60 -10.84
N SER A 16 -0.93 -3.77 -11.83
CA SER A 16 0.19 -2.82 -11.86
C SER A 16 -0.27 -1.52 -12.48
N TRP A 17 0.47 -0.43 -12.28
CA TRP A 17 0.10 0.87 -12.82
C TRP A 17 1.31 1.71 -13.23
N LYS A 18 1.09 2.67 -14.13
CA LYS A 18 2.07 3.71 -14.48
C LYS A 18 1.39 5.03 -14.83
N PRO A 19 2.00 6.19 -14.54
CA PRO A 19 1.48 7.48 -15.03
C PRO A 19 1.52 7.53 -16.56
N THR A 20 0.54 8.19 -17.18
CA THR A 20 0.50 8.36 -18.65
C THR A 20 1.25 9.62 -19.11
N GLY A 21 1.56 10.52 -18.19
CA GLY A 21 2.12 11.85 -18.49
C GLY A 21 1.05 12.94 -18.67
N ASN A 22 -0.23 12.59 -18.60
CA ASN A 22 -1.34 13.53 -18.69
C ASN A 22 -1.92 13.84 -17.28
N GLY A 23 -1.29 14.79 -16.57
CA GLY A 23 -1.75 15.20 -15.24
C GLY A 23 -1.76 14.04 -14.23
N HIS A 24 -2.91 13.79 -13.60
CA HIS A 24 -3.13 12.71 -12.63
C HIS A 24 -3.65 11.41 -13.26
N GLU A 25 -3.49 11.24 -14.57
CA GLU A 25 -3.91 10.03 -15.27
C GLU A 25 -2.91 8.88 -15.08
N VAL A 26 -3.45 7.74 -14.67
CA VAL A 26 -2.73 6.50 -14.41
C VAL A 26 -3.29 5.39 -15.28
N ARG A 27 -2.40 4.65 -15.95
CA ARG A 27 -2.73 3.43 -16.69
C ARG A 27 -2.50 2.21 -15.82
N PHE A 28 -3.55 1.44 -15.57
CA PHE A 28 -3.54 0.16 -14.89
C PHE A 28 -3.43 -0.98 -15.90
N SER A 29 -2.72 -2.04 -15.51
CA SER A 29 -2.62 -3.30 -16.26
C SER A 29 -2.81 -4.46 -15.29
N PHE A 30 -3.74 -5.37 -15.60
CA PHE A 30 -4.10 -6.47 -14.72
C PHE A 30 -4.19 -7.80 -15.46
N LYS A 31 -3.96 -8.88 -14.74
CA LYS A 31 -4.16 -10.26 -15.19
C LYS A 31 -4.92 -11.04 -14.14
N LEU A 32 -6.00 -11.71 -14.50
CA LEU A 32 -6.86 -12.44 -13.56
C LEU A 32 -7.02 -13.89 -14.02
N GLY A 33 -6.99 -14.81 -13.07
CA GLY A 33 -7.24 -16.24 -13.26
C GLY A 33 -8.46 -16.72 -12.46
N TRP A 34 -9.25 -17.59 -13.07
CA TRP A 34 -10.48 -18.14 -12.50
C TRP A 34 -10.55 -19.64 -12.73
N THR A 35 -11.39 -20.33 -11.96
CA THR A 35 -11.84 -21.68 -12.25
C THR A 35 -12.64 -21.66 -13.54
N TYR A 36 -12.44 -22.66 -14.41
CA TYR A 36 -13.01 -22.68 -15.75
C TYR A 36 -14.54 -22.47 -15.73
N GLY A 37 -15.04 -21.46 -16.45
CA GLY A 37 -16.46 -21.15 -16.55
C GLY A 37 -17.02 -20.28 -15.43
N ASN A 38 -16.17 -19.81 -14.51
CA ASN A 38 -16.56 -18.95 -13.39
C ASN A 38 -15.93 -17.56 -13.45
N GLY A 39 -15.10 -17.30 -14.47
CA GLY A 39 -14.58 -16.00 -14.83
C GLY A 39 -15.43 -15.29 -15.88
N PRO A 40 -14.87 -14.28 -16.56
CA PRO A 40 -15.50 -13.58 -17.68
C PRO A 40 -15.86 -14.45 -18.90
N GLY A 41 -15.51 -15.74 -18.97
CA GLY A 41 -15.96 -16.66 -20.03
C GLY A 41 -14.89 -17.01 -21.06
N CYS A 42 -13.62 -17.03 -20.65
CA CYS A 42 -12.49 -17.42 -21.46
C CYS A 42 -12.45 -18.94 -21.68
N THR A 43 -12.43 -19.33 -22.95
CA THR A 43 -12.31 -20.71 -23.43
C THR A 43 -11.17 -20.78 -24.45
N PRO A 44 -10.68 -21.98 -24.83
CA PRO A 44 -9.66 -22.10 -25.87
C PRO A 44 -10.03 -21.43 -27.20
N SER A 45 -11.33 -21.33 -27.54
CA SER A 45 -11.80 -20.66 -28.76
C SER A 45 -11.87 -19.13 -28.62
N HIS A 46 -11.84 -18.59 -27.40
CA HIS A 46 -11.88 -17.15 -27.14
C HIS A 46 -10.50 -16.54 -26.92
N VAL A 47 -9.40 -17.30 -27.03
CA VAL A 47 -8.05 -16.75 -26.86
C VAL A 47 -7.81 -15.59 -27.84
N GLY A 48 -7.37 -14.45 -27.31
CA GLY A 48 -7.21 -13.18 -28.03
C GLY A 48 -8.47 -12.32 -28.13
N GLN A 49 -9.61 -12.77 -27.59
CA GLN A 49 -10.89 -12.06 -27.63
C GLN A 49 -11.26 -11.48 -26.25
N LEU A 50 -11.97 -10.35 -26.26
CA LEU A 50 -12.56 -9.77 -25.04
C LEU A 50 -13.74 -10.63 -24.58
N VAL A 51 -13.70 -11.06 -23.32
CA VAL A 51 -14.75 -11.86 -22.68
C VAL A 51 -15.44 -11.04 -21.59
N MET A 52 -16.77 -11.08 -21.53
CA MET A 52 -17.60 -10.12 -20.79
C MET A 52 -18.60 -10.74 -19.80
N GLY A 53 -18.27 -11.88 -19.22
CA GLY A 53 -19.14 -12.61 -18.29
C GLY A 53 -19.31 -11.94 -16.91
N MET A 54 -18.52 -10.91 -16.59
CA MET A 54 -18.49 -10.28 -15.25
C MET A 54 -18.95 -8.82 -15.26
N ASN A 55 -20.10 -8.54 -15.89
CA ASN A 55 -20.61 -7.18 -16.10
C ASN A 55 -20.99 -6.40 -14.83
N THR A 56 -21.11 -7.09 -13.69
CA THR A 56 -21.42 -6.48 -12.38
C THR A 56 -20.19 -6.34 -11.48
N SER A 57 -19.02 -6.81 -11.91
CA SER A 57 -17.79 -6.81 -11.12
C SER A 57 -16.82 -5.75 -11.62
N TYR A 58 -16.33 -4.92 -10.70
CA TYR A 58 -15.50 -3.76 -11.01
C TYR A 58 -14.26 -3.69 -10.13
N TRP A 59 -13.17 -3.18 -10.69
CA TRP A 59 -12.13 -2.53 -9.92
C TRP A 59 -12.73 -1.28 -9.29
N GLN A 60 -12.71 -1.20 -7.96
CA GLN A 60 -13.32 -0.10 -7.22
C GLN A 60 -12.25 0.67 -6.45
N CYS A 61 -12.36 1.99 -6.48
CA CYS A 61 -11.68 2.84 -5.53
C CYS A 61 -12.59 3.00 -4.32
N THR A 62 -12.19 2.44 -3.18
CA THR A 62 -12.95 2.46 -1.93
C THR A 62 -12.41 3.48 -0.92
N SER A 63 -11.20 4.02 -1.16
CA SER A 63 -10.55 5.06 -0.36
C SER A 63 -9.64 5.90 -1.26
N GLY A 64 -9.49 7.20 -0.97
CA GLY A 64 -8.73 8.14 -1.80
C GLY A 64 -9.49 8.73 -2.99
N CYS A 65 -10.72 8.27 -3.24
CA CYS A 65 -11.66 8.86 -4.21
C CYS A 65 -12.84 9.50 -3.48
N ASN A 66 -13.66 10.27 -4.20
CA ASN A 66 -14.84 10.94 -3.65
C ASN A 66 -16.00 9.94 -3.44
N GLY A 67 -15.81 8.99 -2.52
CA GLY A 67 -16.67 7.82 -2.28
C GLY A 67 -16.21 6.56 -3.02
N THR A 68 -17.03 5.51 -2.98
CA THR A 68 -16.78 4.27 -3.73
C THR A 68 -17.07 4.50 -5.21
N VAL A 69 -16.03 4.44 -6.03
CA VAL A 69 -16.13 4.66 -7.48
C VAL A 69 -15.71 3.40 -8.23
N ASN A 70 -16.55 2.97 -9.18
CA ASN A 70 -16.19 1.91 -10.13
C ASN A 70 -15.21 2.49 -11.16
N LEU A 71 -13.98 1.98 -11.18
CA LEU A 71 -12.91 2.45 -12.05
C LEU A 71 -12.98 1.79 -13.43
N ALA A 72 -13.07 0.46 -13.44
CA ALA A 72 -13.14 -0.34 -14.65
C ALA A 72 -13.75 -1.70 -14.35
N ASN A 73 -14.36 -2.34 -15.35
CA ASN A 73 -14.84 -3.70 -15.22
C ASN A 73 -13.65 -4.71 -15.18
N VAL A 74 -13.83 -5.84 -14.49
CA VAL A 74 -12.81 -6.91 -14.40
C VAL A 74 -12.73 -7.82 -15.64
N ASN A 75 -13.60 -7.61 -16.63
CA ASN A 75 -13.60 -8.26 -17.94
C ASN A 75 -12.26 -8.06 -18.66
N TYR A 76 -11.81 -9.08 -19.37
CA TYR A 76 -10.45 -9.12 -19.90
C TYR A 76 -10.35 -9.76 -21.28
N ILE A 77 -9.21 -9.58 -21.94
CA ILE A 77 -8.85 -10.31 -23.15
C ILE A 77 -8.34 -11.69 -22.72
N CYS A 78 -8.99 -12.74 -23.19
CA CYS A 78 -8.66 -14.12 -22.86
C CYS A 78 -7.25 -14.46 -23.35
N THR A 79 -6.38 -14.87 -22.41
CA THR A 79 -4.98 -15.27 -22.70
C THR A 79 -4.80 -16.77 -22.75
N GLY A 80 -5.70 -17.53 -22.12
CA GLY A 80 -5.67 -18.99 -22.12
C GLY A 80 -6.71 -19.59 -21.19
N ALA A 81 -7.11 -20.82 -21.47
CA ALA A 81 -7.99 -21.60 -20.60
C ALA A 81 -7.76 -23.11 -20.81
N SER A 82 -7.96 -23.90 -19.76
CA SER A 82 -7.96 -25.37 -19.81
C SER A 82 -9.15 -25.92 -19.06
N ARG A 83 -10.01 -26.68 -19.76
CA ARG A 83 -11.14 -27.38 -19.13
C ARG A 83 -10.68 -28.59 -18.31
N VAL A 84 -9.56 -29.21 -18.69
CA VAL A 84 -8.98 -30.38 -18.01
C VAL A 84 -8.32 -29.94 -16.71
N ASP A 85 -7.51 -28.87 -16.77
CA ASP A 85 -6.82 -28.31 -15.60
C ASP A 85 -7.68 -27.30 -14.83
N ASN A 86 -8.93 -27.13 -15.28
CA ASN A 86 -9.99 -26.35 -14.64
C ASN A 86 -9.62 -24.88 -14.38
N TRP A 87 -9.02 -24.18 -15.34
CA TRP A 87 -8.70 -22.75 -15.21
C TRP A 87 -9.00 -21.94 -16.48
N GLU A 88 -9.27 -20.66 -16.30
CA GLU A 88 -9.32 -19.65 -17.36
C GLU A 88 -8.55 -18.39 -16.91
N GLN A 89 -7.95 -17.66 -17.84
CA GLN A 89 -7.13 -16.50 -17.53
C GLN A 89 -7.20 -15.46 -18.64
N GLY A 90 -7.16 -14.19 -18.25
CA GLY A 90 -6.89 -13.13 -19.21
C GLY A 90 -6.39 -11.85 -18.56
N GLU A 91 -6.11 -10.89 -19.42
CA GLU A 91 -5.50 -9.63 -19.05
C GLU A 91 -6.19 -8.45 -19.72
N ASN A 92 -6.10 -7.28 -19.10
CA ASN A 92 -6.60 -6.05 -19.68
C ASN A 92 -5.87 -4.84 -19.12
N THR A 93 -6.10 -3.69 -19.74
CA THR A 93 -5.60 -2.40 -19.25
C THR A 93 -6.72 -1.37 -19.25
N PHE A 94 -6.69 -0.45 -18.29
CA PHE A 94 -7.60 0.70 -18.24
C PHE A 94 -6.84 1.94 -17.76
N THR A 95 -7.36 3.14 -18.05
CA THR A 95 -6.85 4.39 -17.49
C THR A 95 -7.85 4.98 -16.51
N TYR A 96 -7.35 5.66 -15.48
CA TYR A 96 -8.15 6.43 -14.54
C TYR A 96 -7.42 7.71 -14.18
N THR A 97 -8.15 8.83 -14.14
CA THR A 97 -7.61 10.13 -13.71
C THR A 97 -8.03 10.40 -12.29
N PHE A 98 -7.06 10.43 -11.37
CA PHE A 98 -7.35 10.71 -9.97
C PHE A 98 -7.67 12.19 -9.75
N PRO A 99 -8.54 12.52 -8.77
CA PRO A 99 -8.90 13.91 -8.47
C PRO A 99 -7.77 14.71 -7.77
N GLY A 100 -6.66 14.06 -7.43
CA GLY A 100 -5.48 14.69 -6.83
C GLY A 100 -4.28 13.72 -6.81
N ASN A 101 -3.18 14.14 -6.19
CA ASN A 101 -1.90 13.41 -6.20
C ASN A 101 -1.91 12.04 -5.50
N GLY A 102 -2.97 11.71 -4.74
CA GLY A 102 -3.06 10.46 -3.99
C GLY A 102 -1.92 10.27 -2.97
N PRO A 103 -1.92 9.19 -2.19
CA PRO A 103 -0.97 8.98 -1.09
C PRO A 103 0.38 8.34 -1.49
N TYR A 104 0.69 8.23 -2.79
CA TYR A 104 1.93 7.56 -3.24
C TYR A 104 3.13 8.50 -3.34
N THR A 105 3.05 9.68 -2.74
CA THR A 105 4.13 10.66 -2.72
C THR A 105 4.58 10.87 -1.29
N VAL A 106 5.86 10.60 -1.02
CA VAL A 106 6.50 10.90 0.25
C VAL A 106 7.25 12.21 0.10
N ASP A 107 6.70 13.26 0.68
CA ASP A 107 7.36 14.56 0.77
C ASP A 107 8.46 14.53 1.84
N VAL A 108 9.69 14.83 1.42
CA VAL A 108 10.84 14.91 2.31
C VAL A 108 11.54 16.24 2.15
N GLN A 109 11.86 16.91 3.25
CA GLN A 109 12.50 18.22 3.15
C GLN A 109 13.85 18.12 2.44
N TYR A 110 14.07 18.97 1.44
CA TYR A 110 15.35 19.10 0.76
C TYR A 110 16.46 19.45 1.76
N GLY A 111 17.63 18.84 1.60
CA GLY A 111 18.81 19.06 2.44
C GLY A 111 18.87 18.18 3.70
N CYS A 112 17.87 17.33 3.94
CA CYS A 112 17.81 16.48 5.14
C CYS A 112 18.30 15.06 4.90
N GLN A 113 18.80 14.42 5.96
CA GLN A 113 18.95 12.97 5.98
C GLN A 113 17.59 12.34 6.25
N VAL A 114 17.19 11.44 5.37
CA VAL A 114 15.86 10.83 5.39
C VAL A 114 15.97 9.35 5.69
N SER A 115 15.02 8.86 6.47
CA SER A 115 14.78 7.43 6.70
C SER A 115 13.29 7.14 6.52
N ILE A 116 12.95 6.31 5.54
CA ILE A 116 11.59 5.87 5.23
C ILE A 116 11.50 4.39 5.60
N ARG A 117 10.73 4.07 6.64
CA ARG A 117 10.44 2.69 7.00
C ARG A 117 9.16 2.23 6.31
N ILE A 118 9.27 1.21 5.46
CA ILE A 118 8.10 0.59 4.84
C ILE A 118 7.44 -0.29 5.89
N PRO A 119 6.17 -0.06 6.24
CA PRO A 119 5.48 -0.93 7.17
C PRO A 119 5.25 -2.28 6.48
N VAL A 120 5.92 -3.31 7.00
CA VAL A 120 5.72 -4.70 6.60
C VAL A 120 5.08 -5.46 7.74
N VAL A 121 4.13 -6.31 7.38
CA VAL A 121 3.37 -7.14 8.31
C VAL A 121 3.24 -8.50 7.68
N ASP A 122 3.38 -9.51 8.51
CA ASP A 122 3.22 -10.89 8.14
C ASP A 122 2.30 -11.60 9.15
N ASP A 123 1.30 -12.31 8.64
CA ASP A 123 0.17 -12.83 9.42
C ASP A 123 0.46 -14.21 10.04
N ASP A 124 1.32 -15.03 9.43
CA ASP A 124 1.70 -16.36 9.92
C ASP A 124 3.07 -16.37 10.63
N GLY A 125 3.70 -15.20 10.72
CA GLY A 125 4.89 -14.94 11.50
C GLY A 125 6.17 -15.31 10.76
N ASP A 126 6.17 -15.34 9.44
CA ASP A 126 7.34 -15.46 8.61
C ASP A 126 8.21 -14.19 8.59
N ASP A 127 9.42 -14.34 8.05
CA ASP A 127 10.43 -13.28 8.01
C ASP A 127 10.30 -12.48 6.71
N VAL A 128 9.85 -11.24 6.81
CA VAL A 128 9.73 -10.35 5.65
C VAL A 128 11.01 -9.55 5.47
N ARG A 129 11.61 -9.68 4.29
CA ARG A 129 12.79 -8.94 3.89
C ARG A 129 12.51 -8.10 2.66
N CYS A 130 13.12 -6.92 2.61
CA CYS A 130 13.02 -6.02 1.48
C CYS A 130 14.27 -6.03 0.62
N ARG A 131 14.08 -5.82 -0.67
CA ARG A 131 15.16 -5.54 -1.61
C ARG A 131 14.72 -4.51 -2.64
N TRP A 132 15.68 -3.90 -3.32
CA TRP A 132 15.38 -3.14 -4.52
C TRP A 132 14.73 -4.05 -5.56
N SER A 133 13.68 -3.56 -6.21
CA SER A 133 13.05 -4.25 -7.33
C SER A 133 14.03 -4.34 -8.50
N VAL A 134 13.97 -5.44 -9.25
CA VAL A 134 14.87 -5.71 -10.40
C VAL A 134 14.10 -6.12 -11.65
N GLY A 135 14.69 -5.89 -12.82
CA GLY A 135 14.12 -6.31 -14.09
C GLY A 135 12.71 -5.77 -14.30
N SER A 136 11.75 -6.65 -14.57
CA SER A 136 10.35 -6.27 -14.80
C SER A 136 9.64 -5.72 -13.56
N GLU A 137 10.14 -5.97 -12.34
CA GLU A 137 9.51 -5.48 -11.09
C GLU A 137 9.62 -3.95 -10.95
N CYS A 138 10.68 -3.36 -11.50
CA CYS A 138 10.92 -1.91 -11.51
C CYS A 138 10.75 -1.29 -12.91
N VAL A 139 10.48 -2.09 -13.94
CA VAL A 139 10.36 -1.65 -15.34
C VAL A 139 11.57 -0.81 -15.77
N SER A 140 11.49 0.51 -15.73
CA SER A 140 12.56 1.43 -16.13
C SER A 140 13.05 2.35 -15.00
N ILE A 141 12.56 2.18 -13.76
CA ILE A 141 12.83 3.06 -12.62
C ILE A 141 13.73 2.41 -11.55
N CYS A 142 14.46 1.35 -11.93
CA CYS A 142 15.35 0.65 -11.02
C CYS A 142 16.47 1.58 -10.54
N ASN A 143 16.65 1.68 -9.21
CA ASN A 143 17.66 2.55 -8.58
C ASN A 143 17.52 4.05 -8.94
N ALA A 144 16.30 4.53 -9.15
CA ALA A 144 16.04 5.92 -9.51
C ALA A 144 16.11 6.93 -8.35
N LEU A 145 16.29 6.48 -7.10
CA LEU A 145 16.55 7.33 -5.94
C LEU A 145 18.06 7.41 -5.67
N PRO A 146 18.71 8.56 -5.89
CA PRO A 146 20.16 8.67 -5.77
C PRO A 146 20.65 8.50 -4.33
N SER A 147 21.83 7.88 -4.17
CA SER A 147 22.50 7.67 -2.88
C SER A 147 21.65 6.96 -1.82
N ALA A 148 20.61 6.23 -2.23
CA ALA A 148 19.76 5.49 -1.33
C ALA A 148 20.36 4.14 -0.92
N HIS A 149 20.21 3.83 0.36
CA HIS A 149 20.54 2.55 0.96
C HIS A 149 19.28 1.91 1.55
N LEU A 150 19.05 0.63 1.27
CA LEU A 150 17.94 -0.14 1.82
C LEU A 150 18.49 -1.16 2.83
N ASP A 151 18.05 -1.06 4.07
CA ASP A 151 18.18 -2.14 5.04
C ASP A 151 17.12 -3.20 4.76
N SER A 152 17.57 -4.39 4.34
CA SER A 152 16.68 -5.48 3.95
C SER A 152 15.86 -6.05 5.10
N ASN A 153 16.38 -6.01 6.33
CA ASN A 153 15.74 -6.66 7.47
C ASN A 153 14.70 -5.74 8.12
N THR A 154 14.96 -4.44 8.13
CA THR A 154 14.04 -3.46 8.70
C THR A 154 13.15 -2.79 7.65
N CYS A 155 13.34 -3.11 6.37
CA CYS A 155 12.65 -2.49 5.24
C CYS A 155 12.74 -0.97 5.27
N THR A 156 13.92 -0.46 5.63
CA THR A 156 14.16 0.97 5.82
C THR A 156 15.07 1.53 4.75
N ILE A 157 14.56 2.51 3.99
CA ILE A 157 15.30 3.25 2.97
C ILE A 157 15.89 4.51 3.59
N SER A 158 17.18 4.72 3.43
CA SER A 158 17.91 5.90 3.91
C SER A 158 18.64 6.60 2.78
N PHE A 159 18.56 7.93 2.71
CA PHE A 159 19.20 8.71 1.66
C PHE A 159 19.35 10.19 2.05
N PRO A 160 20.36 10.90 1.49
CA PRO A 160 20.44 12.34 1.57
C PRO A 160 19.46 12.99 0.56
N ALA A 161 18.51 13.79 1.05
CA ALA A 161 17.56 14.52 0.21
C ALA A 161 18.15 15.81 -0.40
N ASN A 162 19.40 15.79 -0.88
CA ASN A 162 20.14 16.99 -1.31
C ASN A 162 20.45 17.04 -2.82
N HIS A 163 19.96 16.08 -3.60
CA HIS A 163 20.30 15.96 -5.02
C HIS A 163 19.73 17.09 -5.89
N THR A 164 18.40 17.29 -5.86
CA THR A 164 17.70 18.31 -6.66
C THR A 164 16.63 18.95 -5.81
N ILE A 165 16.58 20.28 -5.75
CA ILE A 165 15.50 21.00 -5.09
C ILE A 165 14.19 20.77 -5.86
N SER A 166 13.12 20.42 -5.14
CA SER A 166 11.83 20.04 -5.72
C SER A 166 11.94 18.89 -6.74
N GLY A 167 12.96 18.03 -6.58
CA GLY A 167 13.12 16.83 -7.39
C GLY A 167 12.07 15.77 -7.06
N ILE A 168 11.74 14.95 -8.06
CA ILE A 168 10.84 13.81 -7.96
C ILE A 168 11.61 12.55 -8.31
N TYR A 169 11.60 11.56 -7.43
CA TYR A 169 12.33 10.31 -7.58
C TYR A 169 11.36 9.14 -7.42
N ALA A 170 11.42 8.16 -8.31
CA ALA A 170 10.64 6.95 -8.16
C ALA A 170 11.41 5.92 -7.34
N VAL A 171 10.71 5.25 -6.43
CA VAL A 171 11.22 4.17 -5.59
C VAL A 171 10.49 2.89 -5.98
N ALA A 172 11.24 1.82 -6.24
CA ALA A 172 10.70 0.50 -6.51
C ALA A 172 11.40 -0.53 -5.62
N VAL A 173 10.64 -1.15 -4.72
CA VAL A 173 11.10 -2.12 -3.73
C VAL A 173 10.20 -3.33 -3.72
N SER A 174 10.79 -4.49 -3.47
CA SER A 174 10.09 -5.76 -3.39
C SER A 174 10.19 -6.28 -1.96
N MET A 175 9.06 -6.59 -1.35
CA MET A 175 8.94 -7.26 -0.06
C MET A 175 8.81 -8.75 -0.34
N GLU A 176 9.67 -9.55 0.28
CA GLU A 176 9.77 -10.98 0.10
C GLU A 176 9.58 -11.67 1.43
N ASP A 177 8.75 -12.69 1.42
CA ASP A 177 8.34 -13.48 2.57
C ASP A 177 9.15 -14.78 2.61
N PHE A 178 9.72 -15.11 3.77
CA PHE A 178 10.58 -16.27 3.99
C PHE A 178 10.14 -17.06 5.22
N PRO A 179 10.04 -18.39 5.11
CA PRO A 179 9.55 -19.17 6.22
C PRO A 179 10.54 -19.12 7.39
N LYS A 180 10.05 -18.98 8.62
CA LYS A 180 10.94 -18.98 9.81
C LYS A 180 11.73 -20.27 10.00
N SER A 181 11.19 -21.38 9.50
CA SER A 181 11.79 -22.70 9.59
C SER A 181 11.61 -23.47 8.28
N THR A 182 12.18 -24.65 8.16
CA THR A 182 11.97 -25.45 6.95
C THR A 182 10.54 -26.00 6.94
N ILE A 183 9.78 -25.65 5.91
CA ILE A 183 8.38 -26.08 5.73
C ILE A 183 8.20 -26.84 4.43
N ASN A 184 7.18 -27.70 4.39
CA ASN A 184 6.79 -28.45 3.21
C ASN A 184 5.44 -27.95 2.71
N ILE A 185 5.42 -27.38 1.50
CA ILE A 185 4.18 -26.96 0.84
C ILE A 185 4.00 -27.87 -0.37
N GLY A 186 3.07 -28.83 -0.26
CA GLY A 186 2.91 -29.91 -1.23
C GLY A 186 4.15 -30.80 -1.28
N SER A 187 4.70 -31.02 -2.47
CA SER A 187 5.93 -31.80 -2.69
C SER A 187 7.22 -30.97 -2.62
N LYS A 188 7.12 -29.65 -2.34
CA LYS A 188 8.24 -28.73 -2.38
C LYS A 188 8.66 -28.30 -0.97
N ILE A 189 9.96 -28.36 -0.73
CA ILE A 189 10.60 -27.96 0.53
C ILE A 189 11.02 -26.49 0.41
N TYR A 190 10.63 -25.68 1.39
CA TYR A 190 11.04 -24.29 1.52
C TYR A 190 11.83 -24.12 2.81
N THR A 191 13.04 -23.59 2.69
CA THR A 191 13.92 -23.23 3.81
C THR A 191 13.83 -21.72 4.08
N PRO A 192 14.39 -21.20 5.19
CA PRO A 192 14.45 -19.76 5.47
C PRO A 192 15.23 -18.90 4.45
N SER A 193 15.78 -19.53 3.40
CA SER A 193 16.42 -18.87 2.25
C SER A 193 15.55 -18.90 0.99
N ASN A 194 14.45 -19.64 0.99
CA ASN A 194 13.52 -19.73 -0.13
C ASN A 194 12.35 -18.79 0.11
N LYS A 195 12.18 -17.81 -0.76
CA LYS A 195 11.01 -16.93 -0.70
C LYS A 195 9.73 -17.69 -1.03
N LEU A 196 8.68 -17.42 -0.26
CA LEU A 196 7.32 -17.94 -0.47
C LEU A 196 6.55 -17.03 -1.41
N SER A 197 6.60 -15.73 -1.15
CA SER A 197 5.88 -14.72 -1.91
C SER A 197 6.74 -13.48 -2.16
N THR A 198 6.29 -12.63 -3.09
CA THR A 198 6.94 -11.37 -3.42
C THR A 198 5.86 -10.35 -3.79
N VAL A 199 5.88 -9.19 -3.13
CA VAL A 199 5.01 -8.07 -3.42
C VAL A 199 5.87 -6.87 -3.80
N SER A 200 5.64 -6.30 -4.98
CA SER A 200 6.35 -5.10 -5.44
C SER A 200 5.58 -3.84 -5.05
N LEU A 201 6.27 -2.87 -4.46
CA LEU A 201 5.77 -1.56 -4.07
C LEU A 201 6.50 -0.48 -4.86
N GLN A 202 5.75 0.47 -5.39
CA GLN A 202 6.29 1.67 -6.03
C GLN A 202 5.65 2.92 -5.44
N PHE A 203 6.48 3.93 -5.19
CA PHE A 203 6.04 5.24 -4.72
C PHE A 203 7.01 6.33 -5.18
N LEU A 204 6.58 7.58 -5.10
CA LEU A 204 7.36 8.75 -5.43
C LEU A 204 7.91 9.38 -4.16
N VAL A 205 9.12 9.91 -4.25
CA VAL A 205 9.74 10.77 -3.25
C VAL A 205 9.90 12.14 -3.87
N THR A 206 9.37 13.15 -3.20
CA THR A 206 9.47 14.56 -3.58
C THR A 206 10.33 15.29 -2.57
N THR A 207 11.13 16.25 -3.04
CA THR A 207 12.10 16.98 -2.20
C THR A 207 11.80 18.47 -2.12
N PRO A 208 10.64 18.89 -1.56
CA PRO A 208 10.29 20.30 -1.47
C PRO A 208 11.33 21.10 -0.67
N SER A 209 11.59 22.33 -1.12
CA SER A 209 12.37 23.29 -0.35
C SER A 209 11.49 23.91 0.74
N VAL A 210 11.77 23.56 1.99
CA VAL A 210 11.09 24.12 3.18
C VAL A 210 12.09 24.95 4.00
N PHE A 211 11.66 26.14 4.46
CA PHE A 211 12.49 27.06 5.24
C PHE A 211 12.66 26.59 6.69
N GLY A 212 13.89 26.27 7.10
CA GLY A 212 14.26 25.92 8.49
C GLY A 212 15.07 24.62 8.58
N ASN A 213 15.23 24.08 9.79
CA ASN A 213 16.06 22.90 10.04
C ASN A 213 15.25 21.60 9.91
N CYS A 214 15.93 20.50 9.57
CA CYS A 214 15.34 19.15 9.45
C CYS A 214 14.62 18.63 10.72
N ASN A 215 14.92 19.23 11.88
CA ASN A 215 14.36 18.86 13.17
C ASN A 215 13.13 19.69 13.55
N ASP A 216 12.76 20.67 12.73
CA ASP A 216 11.66 21.58 12.99
C ASP A 216 10.30 21.01 12.55
N LYS A 217 10.23 19.70 12.32
CA LYS A 217 8.99 18.99 12.00
C LYS A 217 8.11 18.78 13.24
N PRO A 218 6.78 18.64 13.06
CA PRO A 218 5.89 18.25 14.15
C PRO A 218 6.32 16.96 14.83
N ARG A 219 5.83 16.73 16.05
CA ARG A 219 6.16 15.52 16.82
C ARG A 219 4.90 14.84 17.30
N PHE A 220 4.81 13.54 17.06
CA PHE A 220 3.86 12.69 17.77
C PHE A 220 4.26 12.62 19.24
N ILE A 221 3.29 12.84 20.12
CA ILE A 221 3.48 12.85 21.58
C ILE A 221 2.59 11.80 22.23
N SER A 222 2.93 11.41 23.46
CA SER A 222 2.07 10.57 24.29
C SER A 222 0.67 11.19 24.42
N PRO A 223 -0.42 10.39 24.37
CA PRO A 223 -0.47 8.92 24.35
C PRO A 223 -0.48 8.25 22.96
N THR A 224 0.00 8.89 21.89
CA THR A 224 0.15 8.22 20.59
C THR A 224 1.01 6.96 20.73
N PRO A 225 0.57 5.79 20.20
CA PRO A 225 1.41 4.59 20.21
C PRO A 225 2.74 4.81 19.51
N ALA A 226 3.77 4.14 19.98
CA ALA A 226 5.07 4.16 19.32
C ALA A 226 4.99 3.52 17.92
N GLN A 227 5.89 3.91 17.03
CA GLN A 227 6.00 3.32 15.70
C GLN A 227 6.21 1.80 15.80
N GLY A 228 5.36 1.03 15.10
CA GLY A 228 5.38 -0.43 15.13
C GLY A 228 4.74 -1.07 16.37
N ALA A 229 4.09 -0.29 17.23
CA ALA A 229 3.30 -0.84 18.33
C ALA A 229 2.07 -1.59 17.80
N THR A 230 1.76 -2.74 18.40
CA THR A 230 0.59 -3.55 18.08
C THR A 230 -0.53 -3.31 19.09
N THR A 231 -1.74 -3.06 18.61
CA THR A 231 -2.93 -2.94 19.46
C THR A 231 -3.97 -3.96 19.04
N GLN A 232 -4.63 -4.62 20.00
CA GLN A 232 -5.69 -5.59 19.72
C GLN A 232 -7.04 -4.88 19.56
N ALA A 233 -7.81 -5.32 18.56
CA ALA A 233 -9.18 -4.92 18.34
C ALA A 233 -10.07 -6.17 18.25
N ASP A 234 -11.21 -6.13 18.93
CA ASP A 234 -12.18 -7.23 18.93
C ASP A 234 -13.24 -7.00 17.85
N ILE A 235 -13.61 -8.07 17.13
CA ILE A 235 -14.72 -8.03 16.19
C ILE A 235 -16.01 -7.54 16.85
N LEU A 236 -16.81 -6.78 16.10
CA LEU A 236 -18.11 -6.23 16.54
C LEU A 236 -18.03 -5.35 17.79
N ARG A 237 -16.83 -4.94 18.21
CA ARG A 237 -16.62 -3.99 19.31
C ARG A 237 -16.03 -2.69 18.80
N ASN A 238 -16.37 -1.61 19.49
CA ASN A 238 -15.82 -0.31 19.17
C ASN A 238 -14.35 -0.25 19.58
N PHE A 239 -13.48 -0.06 18.59
CA PHE A 239 -12.07 0.19 18.75
C PHE A 239 -11.77 1.67 18.52
N GLN A 240 -10.96 2.27 19.39
CA GLN A 240 -10.52 3.65 19.26
C GLN A 240 -9.01 3.76 19.42
N LEU A 241 -8.43 4.60 18.57
CA LEU A 241 -7.01 4.92 18.62
C LEU A 241 -6.83 6.41 18.31
N SER A 242 -6.06 7.12 19.13
CA SER A 242 -5.86 8.56 18.99
C SER A 242 -4.40 8.90 18.71
N PHE A 243 -4.20 9.88 17.83
CA PHE A 243 -2.89 10.40 17.46
C PHE A 243 -2.78 11.85 17.91
N TYR A 244 -1.81 12.13 18.76
CA TYR A 244 -1.55 13.43 19.36
C TYR A 244 -0.27 14.01 18.76
N VAL A 245 -0.38 15.22 18.24
CA VAL A 245 0.72 15.93 17.56
C VAL A 245 0.94 17.24 18.27
N ASN A 246 2.21 17.58 18.50
CA ASN A 246 2.62 18.87 19.03
C ASN A 246 3.60 19.54 18.10
N ASP A 247 3.42 20.83 17.92
CA ASP A 247 4.39 21.69 17.26
C ASP A 247 4.33 23.12 17.85
N THR A 248 5.40 23.85 17.66
CA THR A 248 5.48 25.30 17.88
C THR A 248 4.62 26.08 16.87
N ARG A 249 4.35 25.49 15.71
CA ARG A 249 3.52 26.05 14.65
C ARG A 249 2.14 25.40 14.64
N ARG A 250 1.23 25.99 13.87
CA ARG A 250 -0.14 25.49 13.78
C ARG A 250 -0.16 24.23 12.91
N ILE A 251 -0.60 23.11 13.48
CA ILE A 251 -0.93 21.90 12.70
C ILE A 251 -2.13 22.19 11.81
N THR A 252 -1.96 21.99 10.51
CA THR A 252 -2.99 22.23 9.49
C THR A 252 -3.69 20.95 9.09
N LYS A 253 -3.00 19.81 9.20
CA LYS A 253 -3.50 18.53 8.70
C LYS A 253 -3.02 17.36 9.56
N ILE A 254 -3.91 16.40 9.79
CA ILE A 254 -3.56 15.05 10.25
C ILE A 254 -4.38 14.07 9.41
N ASP A 255 -3.69 13.29 8.58
CA ASP A 255 -4.29 12.26 7.76
C ASP A 255 -3.98 10.88 8.34
N ILE A 256 -4.94 9.97 8.23
CA ILE A 256 -4.82 8.59 8.71
C ILE A 256 -4.92 7.63 7.52
N THR A 257 -3.90 6.79 7.36
CA THR A 257 -4.02 5.56 6.58
C THR A 257 -4.67 4.51 7.47
N SER A 258 -5.87 4.07 7.11
CA SER A 258 -6.69 3.22 7.97
C SER A 258 -7.28 2.01 7.24
N PRO A 259 -7.67 0.96 7.99
CA PRO A 259 -8.42 -0.18 7.46
C PRO A 259 -9.80 0.23 6.94
N ALA A 260 -10.36 -0.61 6.08
CA ALA A 260 -11.69 -0.38 5.55
C ALA A 260 -12.73 -0.19 6.67
N GLY A 261 -13.51 0.89 6.58
CA GLY A 261 -14.55 1.23 7.55
C GLY A 261 -14.06 1.94 8.82
N MET A 262 -12.75 2.13 9.01
CA MET A 262 -12.24 2.98 10.08
C MET A 262 -12.40 4.46 9.69
N THR A 263 -12.95 5.26 10.60
CA THR A 263 -13.17 6.70 10.44
C THR A 263 -12.36 7.49 11.44
N TYR A 264 -12.20 8.80 11.25
CA TYR A 264 -11.50 9.67 12.19
C TYR A 264 -12.07 11.08 12.24
N THR A 265 -11.90 11.74 13.38
CA THR A 265 -12.34 13.12 13.59
C THR A 265 -11.44 14.13 12.87
N SER A 266 -11.95 15.34 12.61
CA SER A 266 -11.09 16.48 12.32
C SER A 266 -10.12 16.77 13.48
N PRO A 267 -8.96 17.42 13.24
CA PRO A 267 -8.02 17.79 14.30
C PRO A 267 -8.68 18.65 15.39
N GLN A 268 -8.52 18.23 16.64
CA GLN A 268 -9.03 18.90 17.83
C GLN A 268 -7.88 19.42 18.68
N THR A 269 -8.03 20.58 19.33
CA THR A 269 -7.02 21.10 20.25
C THR A 269 -6.99 20.31 21.55
N VAL A 270 -5.79 20.05 22.09
CA VAL A 270 -5.64 19.46 23.43
C VAL A 270 -5.81 20.57 24.48
N PRO A 271 -6.89 20.57 25.30
CA PRO A 271 -7.18 21.70 26.19
C PRO A 271 -6.07 22.00 27.20
N SER A 272 -5.38 20.95 27.67
CA SER A 272 -4.31 21.04 28.67
C SER A 272 -2.94 21.39 28.08
N LYS A 273 -2.79 21.48 26.75
CA LYS A 273 -1.50 21.64 26.09
C LYS A 273 -1.60 22.53 24.83
N PRO A 274 -1.35 23.85 24.95
CA PRO A 274 -1.33 24.77 23.82
C PRO A 274 -0.36 24.30 22.72
N GLY A 275 -0.75 24.44 21.45
CA GLY A 275 0.04 23.97 20.30
C GLY A 275 -0.04 22.47 20.02
N SER A 276 -0.72 21.69 20.88
CA SER A 276 -1.02 20.29 20.60
C SER A 276 -2.43 20.10 20.05
N VAL A 277 -2.54 19.22 19.06
CA VAL A 277 -3.81 18.76 18.49
C VAL A 277 -3.86 17.23 18.50
N PHE A 278 -5.05 16.67 18.34
CA PHE A 278 -5.22 15.23 18.18
C PHE A 278 -6.36 14.90 17.23
N VAL A 279 -6.30 13.69 16.68
CA VAL A 279 -7.43 13.05 15.99
C VAL A 279 -7.73 11.72 16.66
N THR A 280 -9.01 11.38 16.72
CA THR A 280 -9.45 10.08 17.24
C THR A 280 -10.02 9.27 16.10
N THR A 281 -9.43 8.10 15.89
CA THR A 281 -9.93 7.10 14.96
C THR A 281 -10.93 6.19 15.65
N THR A 282 -11.93 5.71 14.92
CA THR A 282 -12.98 4.81 15.42
C THR A 282 -13.24 3.72 14.39
N TRP A 283 -13.29 2.47 14.84
CA TRP A 283 -13.46 1.30 13.98
C TRP A 283 -14.29 0.22 14.68
N ILE A 284 -15.15 -0.47 13.92
CA ILE A 284 -15.88 -1.67 14.38
C ILE A 284 -15.55 -2.80 13.40
N PRO A 285 -14.52 -3.62 13.69
CA PRO A 285 -14.10 -4.68 12.78
C PRO A 285 -15.20 -5.72 12.57
N GLN A 286 -15.35 -6.16 11.34
CA GLN A 286 -16.24 -7.26 10.96
C GLN A 286 -15.50 -8.60 10.91
N GLN A 287 -16.24 -9.71 10.90
CA GLN A 287 -15.66 -11.07 10.88
C GLN A 287 -14.71 -11.29 9.69
N ASN A 288 -14.99 -10.69 8.54
CA ASN A 288 -14.16 -10.75 7.34
C ASN A 288 -12.92 -9.84 7.40
N GLN A 289 -12.75 -9.07 8.47
CA GLN A 289 -11.60 -8.20 8.73
C GLN A 289 -10.70 -8.77 9.83
N VAL A 290 -10.86 -10.03 10.21
CA VAL A 290 -9.91 -10.71 11.09
C VAL A 290 -8.58 -10.87 10.37
N GLY A 291 -7.50 -10.40 10.99
CA GLY A 291 -6.15 -10.35 10.42
C GLY A 291 -5.39 -9.16 10.98
N ILE A 292 -4.15 -8.96 10.55
CA ILE A 292 -3.36 -7.78 10.94
C ILE A 292 -3.68 -6.62 9.99
N HIS A 293 -3.79 -5.43 10.58
CA HIS A 293 -4.10 -4.20 9.85
C HIS A 293 -3.09 -3.11 10.19
N ILE A 294 -2.62 -2.40 9.16
CA ILE A 294 -1.69 -1.28 9.33
C ILE A 294 -2.51 0.01 9.49
N VAL A 295 -2.18 0.78 10.53
CA VAL A 295 -2.67 2.16 10.73
C VAL A 295 -1.46 3.08 10.81
N CYS A 296 -1.45 4.14 10.00
CA CYS A 296 -0.41 5.16 10.05
C CYS A 296 -1.03 6.55 10.17
N ALA A 297 -0.32 7.48 10.79
CA ALA A 297 -0.72 8.88 10.85
C ALA A 297 0.35 9.78 10.24
N LEU A 298 -0.08 10.74 9.43
CA LEU A 298 0.76 11.79 8.84
C LEU A 298 0.26 13.14 9.35
N ALA A 299 1.16 13.97 9.86
CA ALA A 299 0.83 15.31 10.34
C ALA A 299 1.65 16.39 9.61
N GLU A 300 0.99 17.50 9.28
CA GLU A 300 1.56 18.64 8.57
C GLU A 300 1.32 19.94 9.34
N ASP A 301 2.32 20.80 9.39
CA ASP A 301 2.21 22.15 9.96
C ASP A 301 1.91 23.24 8.91
N SER A 302 1.72 24.47 9.38
CA SER A 302 1.43 25.62 8.54
C SER A 302 2.55 26.05 7.59
N LEU A 303 3.75 25.48 7.71
CA LEU A 303 4.88 25.72 6.82
C LEU A 303 5.17 24.52 5.89
N GLY A 304 4.36 23.45 5.96
CA GLY A 304 4.50 22.25 5.14
C GLY A 304 5.50 21.22 5.69
N TYR A 305 5.90 21.30 6.96
CA TYR A 305 6.71 20.25 7.57
C TYR A 305 5.86 19.04 7.91
N ILE A 306 6.36 17.86 7.55
CA ILE A 306 5.63 16.60 7.67
C ILE A 306 6.35 15.63 8.61
N ILE A 307 5.57 14.91 9.42
CA ILE A 307 6.00 13.77 10.23
C ILE A 307 5.00 12.61 10.01
N GLN A 308 5.49 11.38 10.01
CA GLN A 308 4.67 10.17 9.94
C GLN A 308 5.03 9.21 11.08
N ILE A 309 4.04 8.45 11.57
CA ILE A 309 4.20 7.34 12.51
C ILE A 309 3.39 6.12 12.07
#